data_AF-A0A1H9V6B0-F1
#
_entry.id   AF-A0A1H9V6B0-F1
#
_cell.length_a   1.000
_cell.length_b   1.000
_cell.length_c   1.000
_cell.angle_alpha   90.00
_cell.angle_beta   90.00
_cell.angle_gamma   90.00
#
_symmetry.space_group_name_H-M   'P 1'
#
loop_
_entity.id
_entity.type
_entity.pdbx_description
1 polymer ?
#
loop_
_entity_poly.entity_id
_entity_poly.type
_entity_poly.pdbx_seq_one_letter_code
_entity_poly.pdbx_strand_id
1 'polypeptide(L)' 'MSIATNQADSVKVVFVDQKNEQVEEVTLNSAQLMALLNSKQVWVEKFSSNLKIENTVWSYADNNVSVQIYLK' A
#
# COMPACT_ATOMS: atom_id res chain seq x y z
N MET A 1 8.02 -9.13 -26.27
CA MET A 1 7.13 -8.53 -25.25
C MET A 1 7.71 -7.18 -24.90
N SER A 2 7.15 -6.11 -25.47
CA SER A 2 7.54 -4.73 -25.15
C SER A 2 6.94 -4.40 -23.79
N ILE A 3 7.78 -4.16 -22.79
CA ILE A 3 7.35 -3.63 -21.51
C ILE A 3 7.01 -2.17 -21.78
N ALA A 4 5.71 -1.88 -21.90
CA ALA A 4 5.22 -0.52 -21.99
C ALA A 4 5.67 0.23 -20.73
N THR A 5 6.62 1.13 -20.88
CA THR A 5 6.97 2.17 -19.90
C THR A 5 5.80 3.16 -19.84
N ASN A 6 4.70 2.78 -19.20
CA ASN A 6 3.56 3.66 -18.97
C ASN A 6 3.86 4.61 -17.80
N GLN A 7 4.07 5.87 -18.13
CA GLN A 7 3.93 6.97 -17.18
C GLN A 7 2.45 7.11 -16.77
N ALA A 8 1.91 6.24 -15.90
CA ALA A 8 0.61 6.44 -15.21
C ALA A 8 0.22 5.35 -14.20
N ASP A 9 1.01 4.30 -13.97
CA ASP A 9 0.61 3.21 -13.07
C ASP A 9 0.77 3.65 -11.60
N SER A 10 -0.28 4.28 -11.07
CA SER A 10 -0.42 4.59 -9.66
C SER A 10 -1.51 3.72 -9.05
N VAL A 11 -1.25 3.19 -7.87
CA VAL A 11 -2.15 2.27 -7.16
C VAL A 11 -2.51 2.90 -5.82
N LYS A 12 -3.80 2.86 -5.48
CA LYS A 12 -4.27 3.26 -4.15
C LYS A 12 -3.85 2.19 -3.14
N VAL A 13 -3.12 2.59 -2.11
CA VAL A 13 -2.72 1.74 -0.99
C VAL A 13 -3.43 2.22 0.26
N VAL A 14 -4.00 1.30 1.02
CA VAL A 14 -4.73 1.55 2.26
C VAL A 14 -4.01 0.84 3.39
N PHE A 15 -3.40 1.60 4.29
CA PHE A 15 -2.79 1.09 5.52
C PHE A 15 -3.86 0.96 6.60
N VAL A 16 -3.91 -0.20 7.26
CA VAL A 16 -4.90 -0.51 8.28
C VAL A 16 -4.18 -0.95 9.56
N ASP A 17 -4.17 -0.10 10.58
CA ASP A 17 -3.77 -0.46 11.94
C ASP A 17 -5.02 -0.89 12.72
N GLN A 18 -5.17 -2.21 12.88
CA GLN A 18 -6.34 -2.79 13.54
C GLN A 18 -6.35 -2.56 15.06
N LYS A 19 -5.19 -2.34 15.68
CA LYS A 19 -5.13 -2.18 17.15
C LYS A 19 -5.65 -0.83 17.59
N ASN A 20 -5.34 0.20 16.81
CA ASN A 20 -5.72 1.58 17.10
C ASN A 20 -6.91 2.05 16.26
N GLU A 21 -7.50 1.16 15.45
CA GLU A 21 -8.61 1.45 14.53
C GLU A 21 -8.28 2.61 13.56
N GLN A 22 -7.03 2.68 13.11
CA GLN A 22 -6.56 3.76 12.23
C GLN A 22 -6.39 3.29 10.79
N VAL A 23 -6.74 4.16 9.85
CA VAL A 23 -6.62 3.92 8.41
C VAL A 23 -5.95 5.11 7.73
N GLU A 24 -5.10 4.83 6.75
CA GLU A 24 -4.51 5.84 5.87
C GLU A 24 -4.51 5.39 4.41
N GLU A 25 -4.94 6.29 3.52
CA GLU A 25 -4.94 6.06 2.07
C GLU A 25 -3.85 6.88 1.39
N VAL A 26 -3.01 6.21 0.60
CA VAL A 26 -1.92 6.84 -0.15
C VAL A 26 -1.89 6.29 -1.57
N THR A 27 -1.69 7.16 -2.55
CA THR A 27 -1.46 6.74 -3.93
C THR A 27 0.04 6.57 -4.15
N LEU A 28 0.46 5.35 -4.51
CA LEU A 28 1.86 5.02 -4.76
C LEU A 28 2.09 4.74 -6.25
N ASN A 29 3.24 5.16 -6.77
CA ASN A 29 3.69 4.72 -8.09
C ASN A 29 4.25 3.28 -8.04
N SER A 30 4.49 2.68 -9.20
CA SER A 30 5.01 1.32 -9.31
C SER A 30 6.32 1.08 -8.53
N ALA A 31 7.25 2.04 -8.50
CA ALA A 31 8.51 1.88 -7.79
C ALA A 31 8.31 1.87 -6.26
N GLN A 32 7.46 2.78 -5.75
CA GLN A 32 7.11 2.85 -4.34
C GLN A 32 6.32 1.63 -3.90
N LEU A 33 5.37 1.17 -4.71
CA LEU A 33 4.60 -0.04 -4.45
C LEU A 33 5.52 -1.27 -4.41
N MET A 34 6.44 -1.42 -5.37
CA MET A 34 7.41 -2.52 -5.35
C MET A 34 8.31 -2.47 -4.12
N ALA A 35 8.78 -1.30 -3.72
CA ALA A 35 9.55 -1.15 -2.49
C ALA A 35 8.74 -1.55 -1.25
N LEU A 36 7.46 -1.17 -1.19
CA LEU A 36 6.55 -1.49 -0.11
C LEU A 36 6.26 -2.99 -0.01
N LEU A 37 6.02 -3.66 -1.14
CA LEU A 37 5.76 -5.11 -1.19
C LEU A 37 6.98 -5.95 -0.77
N ASN A 38 8.20 -5.40 -0.90
CA ASN A 38 9.43 -6.05 -0.44
C ASN A 38 9.82 -5.63 1.00
N SER A 39 9.08 -4.71 1.61
CA SER A 39 9.34 -4.23 2.97
C SER A 39 8.69 -5.12 4.02
N LYS A 40 9.29 -5.20 5.20
CA LYS A 40 8.73 -5.91 6.37
C LYS A 40 8.04 -4.98 7.36
N GLN A 41 8.34 -3.68 7.27
CA GLN A 41 7.94 -2.63 8.19
C GLN A 41 7.74 -1.34 7.41
N VAL A 42 6.84 -0.49 7.89
CA VAL A 42 6.53 0.79 7.27
C VAL A 42 6.34 1.86 8.35
N TRP A 43 6.87 3.04 8.10
CA TRP A 43 6.55 4.24 8.87
C TRP A 43 5.38 4.95 8.21
N VAL A 44 4.27 5.10 8.93
CA VAL A 44 3.12 5.88 8.46
C VAL A 44 3.05 7.14 9.31
N GLU A 45 3.25 8.30 8.69
CA GLU A 45 3.36 9.58 9.40
C GLU A 45 2.13 9.88 10.26
N LYS A 46 0.93 9.60 9.72
CA LYS A 46 -0.34 9.77 10.43
C LYS A 46 -0.43 8.94 11.71
N PHE A 47 0.15 7.74 11.72
CA PHE A 47 0.15 6.86 12.90
C PHE A 47 1.31 7.19 13.85
N SER A 48 2.26 8.02 13.40
CA SER A 48 3.49 8.38 14.13
C SER A 48 4.22 7.15 14.69
N SER A 49 4.16 6.04 13.95
CA SER A 49 4.57 4.71 14.40
C SER A 49 5.24 3.92 13.28
N ASN A 50 6.22 3.11 13.66
CA ASN A 50 6.82 2.11 12.78
C ASN A 50 6.11 0.78 13.02
N LEU A 51 5.32 0.35 12.06
CA LEU A 51 4.46 -0.82 12.20
C LEU A 51 4.94 -1.95 11.28
N LYS A 52 4.77 -3.19 11.76
CA LYS A 52 5.11 -4.38 10.97
C LYS A 52 3.97 -4.69 10.02
N ILE A 53 4.32 -5.04 8.78
CA ILE A 53 3.35 -5.51 7.80
C ILE A 53 2.98 -6.95 8.17
N GLU A 54 1.70 -7.20 8.47
CA GLU A 54 1.20 -8.55 8.73
C GLU A 54 0.66 -9.20 7.48
N ASN A 55 -0.10 -8.47 6.68
CA ASN A 55 -0.76 -9.00 5.50
C ASN A 55 -0.94 -7.93 4.43
N THR A 56 -0.95 -8.38 3.18
CA THR A 56 -1.18 -7.54 2.00
C THR A 56 -2.27 -8.18 1.16
N VAL A 57 -3.36 -7.45 0.93
CA VAL A 57 -4.52 -7.93 0.18
C VAL A 57 -4.76 -7.02 -1.02
N TRP A 58 -4.88 -7.62 -2.20
CA TRP A 58 -5.29 -6.91 -3.41
C TRP A 58 -6.79 -6.95 -3.54
N SER A 59 -7.39 -5.81 -3.87
CA SER A 59 -8.81 -5.72 -4.18
C SER A 59 -9.01 -4.98 -5.49
N TYR A 60 -10.03 -5.41 -6.22
CA TYR A 60 -10.48 -4.78 -7.45
C TYR A 60 -11.99 -4.56 -7.34
N ALA A 61 -12.39 -3.29 -7.29
CA ALA A 61 -13.79 -2.89 -7.20
C ALA A 61 -13.98 -1.58 -7.98
N ASP A 62 -15.14 -1.41 -8.62
CA ASP A 62 -15.48 -0.20 -9.37
C ASP A 62 -14.41 0.25 -10.37
N ASN A 63 -13.82 -0.71 -11.09
CA ASN A 63 -12.69 -0.52 -12.01
C ASN A 63 -11.40 0.05 -11.37
N ASN A 64 -11.31 0.09 -10.04
CA ASN A 64 -10.15 0.55 -9.31
C ASN A 64 -9.42 -0.61 -8.64
N VAL A 65 -8.10 -0.66 -8.81
CA VAL A 65 -7.23 -1.56 -8.06
C VAL A 65 -6.76 -0.86 -6.80
N SER A 66 -6.90 -1.52 -5.65
CA SER A 66 -6.31 -1.05 -4.40
C SER A 66 -5.63 -2.17 -3.62
N VAL A 67 -4.62 -1.78 -2.84
CA VAL A 67 -3.83 -2.68 -2.00
C VAL A 67 -4.09 -2.33 -0.55
N GLN A 68 -4.59 -3.26 0.23
CA GLN A 68 -4.75 -3.10 1.68
C GLN A 68 -3.56 -3.74 2.39
N ILE A 69 -2.96 -3.00 3.32
CA ILE A 69 -1.82 -3.44 4.11
C ILE A 69 -2.20 -3.39 5.58
N TYR A 70 -2.29 -4.56 6.20
CA TYR A 70 -2.63 -4.72 7.60
C TYR A 70 -1.35 -4.62 8.45
N LEU A 71 -1.41 -3.78 9.48
CA LEU A 71 -0.28 -3.40 10.31
C LEU A 71 -0.45 -3.85 11.77
N LYS A 72 0.66 -4.22 12.40
CA LYS A 72 0.75 -4.64 13.81
C LYS A 72 1.40 -3.61 14.71
#